data_AF-A0A941S651-F1
#
_entry.id   AF-A0A941S651-F1
#
_cell.length_a   1.000
_cell.length_b   1.000
_cell.length_c   1.000
_cell.angle_alpha   90.00
_cell.angle_beta   90.00
_cell.angle_gamma   90.00
#
_symmetry.space_group_name_H-M   'P 1'
#
loop_
_entity.id
_entity.type
_entity.pdbx_description
1 polymer ?
#
loop_
_entity_poly.entity_id
_entity_poly.type
_entity_poly.pdbx_seq_one_letter_code
_entity_poly.pdbx_strand_id
1 'polypeptide(L)' 'MTSRADNVIETDGALILGAGIAGLFTALKLAPFPALVLAGSRPGTSGSSAWAQGGIAAAVGEGDDWRAHAADTIAA' A
#
# COMPACT_ATOMS: atom_id res chain seq x y z
N MET A 1 -32.85 -7.06 23.67
CA MET A 1 -31.82 -8.10 23.57
C MET A 1 -31.59 -8.39 22.09
N THR A 2 -30.88 -7.49 21.41
CA THR A 2 -30.58 -7.61 19.98
C THR A 2 -29.15 -8.08 19.82
N SER A 3 -29.04 -9.37 19.53
CA SER A 3 -27.85 -10.05 19.02
C SER A 3 -27.63 -9.61 17.57
N ARG A 4 -26.50 -8.92 17.30
CA ARG A 4 -25.78 -8.75 16.02
C ARG A 4 -24.81 -7.57 16.12
N ALA A 5 -23.54 -7.82 16.44
CA ALA A 5 -22.41 -6.98 15.99
C ALA A 5 -21.01 -7.58 16.25
N ASP A 6 -20.84 -8.87 16.53
CA ASP A 6 -19.51 -9.40 16.94
C ASP A 6 -18.43 -9.35 15.83
N ASN A 7 -18.81 -8.97 14.59
CA ASN A 7 -17.92 -8.86 13.43
C ASN A 7 -18.01 -7.49 12.72
N VAL A 8 -18.58 -6.45 13.35
CA VAL A 8 -18.67 -5.12 12.74
C VAL A 8 -17.57 -4.23 13.32
N ILE A 9 -16.74 -3.67 12.44
CA ILE A 9 -15.74 -2.67 12.79
C ILE A 9 -16.17 -1.35 12.17
N GLU A 10 -16.57 -0.41 13.01
CA GLU A 10 -16.80 0.98 12.61
C GLU A 10 -15.46 1.73 12.59
N THR A 11 -15.27 2.59 11.59
CA THR A 11 -14.07 3.42 11.48
C THR A 11 -14.44 4.81 11.01
N ASP A 12 -13.84 5.83 11.63
CA ASP A 12 -14.10 7.24 11.33
C ASP A 12 -13.43 7.73 10.03
N GLY A 13 -12.73 6.84 9.32
CA GLY A 13 -11.97 7.21 8.12
C GLY A 13 -11.79 6.06 7.14
N ALA A 14 -10.64 6.02 6.46
CA ALA A 14 -10.43 5.07 5.37
C ALA A 14 -10.15 3.65 5.89
N LEU A 15 -10.87 2.66 5.36
CA LEU A 15 -10.52 1.25 5.53
C LEU A 15 -9.57 0.80 4.42
N ILE A 16 -8.38 0.32 4.81
CA ILE A 16 -7.34 -0.17 3.89
C ILE A 16 -7.17 -1.68 4.12
N LEU A 17 -7.45 -2.47 3.08
CA LEU A 17 -7.31 -3.92 3.13
C LEU A 17 -5.93 -4.34 2.60
N GLY A 18 -5.05 -4.76 3.51
CA GLY A 18 -3.71 -5.24 3.21
C GLY A 18 -2.59 -4.31 3.70
N ALA A 19 -1.66 -4.86 4.46
CA ALA A 19 -0.48 -4.15 4.98
C ALA A 19 0.79 -4.39 4.15
N GLY A 20 0.64 -4.46 2.82
CA GLY A 20 1.76 -4.35 1.89
C GLY A 20 2.22 -2.91 1.69
N ILE A 21 3.23 -2.68 0.84
CA ILE A 21 3.79 -1.35 0.60
C ILE A 21 2.72 -0.33 0.18
N ALA A 22 1.78 -0.73 -0.69
CA ALA A 22 0.71 0.14 -1.16
C ALA A 22 -0.24 0.58 -0.03
N GLY A 23 -0.69 -0.35 0.82
CA GLY A 23 -1.63 -0.05 1.90
C GLY A 23 -1.01 0.82 2.98
N LEU A 24 0.23 0.51 3.39
CA LEU A 24 0.95 1.30 4.39
C LEU A 24 1.30 2.69 3.87
N PHE A 25 1.74 2.82 2.62
CA PHE A 25 2.02 4.12 2.01
C PHE A 25 0.75 4.96 1.85
N THR A 26 -0.38 4.34 1.53
CA THR A 26 -1.69 5.01 1.47
C THR A 26 -2.08 5.56 2.85
N ALA A 27 -1.99 4.73 3.91
CA ALA A 27 -2.28 5.18 5.28
C ALA A 27 -1.38 6.35 5.70
N LEU A 28 -0.08 6.29 5.36
CA LEU A 28 0.87 7.38 5.61
C LEU A 28 0.48 8.67 4.87
N LYS A 29 0.07 8.57 3.59
CA LYS A 29 -0.31 9.74 2.78
C LYS A 29 -1.66 10.34 3.17
N LEU A 30 -2.53 9.56 3.81
CA LEU A 30 -3.79 10.07 4.34
C LEU A 30 -3.59 10.91 5.60
N ALA A 31 -2.51 10.71 6.36
CA ALA A 31 -2.29 11.44 7.60
C ALA A 31 -2.42 12.97 7.42
N PRO A 32 -3.17 13.67 8.29
CA PRO A 32 -3.73 13.21 9.56
C PRO A 32 -5.13 12.57 9.47
N PHE A 33 -5.70 12.38 8.28
CA PHE A 33 -7.00 11.72 8.12
C PHE A 33 -6.95 10.29 8.69
N PRO A 34 -7.94 9.87 9.52
CA PRO A 34 -7.95 8.54 10.10
C PRO A 34 -7.93 7.44 9.03
N ALA A 35 -7.09 6.43 9.24
CA ALA A 35 -7.03 5.25 8.38
C ALA A 35 -6.85 3.99 9.23
N LEU A 36 -7.68 2.98 8.99
CA LEU A 36 -7.58 1.66 9.59
C LEU A 36 -6.98 0.68 8.55
N VAL A 37 -5.81 0.12 8.86
CA VAL A 37 -5.17 -0.90 8.02
C VAL A 37 -5.50 -2.28 8.57
N LEU A 38 -6.21 -3.09 7.79
CA LEU A 38 -6.47 -4.50 8.11
C LEU A 38 -5.40 -5.38 7.46
N ALA A 39 -4.78 -6.25 8.26
CA ALA A 39 -3.71 -7.13 7.81
C ALA A 39 -3.96 -8.57 8.28
N GLY A 40 -3.72 -9.55 7.39
CA GLY A 40 -3.79 -10.97 7.75
C GLY A 40 -2.59 -11.48 8.56
N SER A 41 -1.52 -10.69 8.64
CA SER A 41 -0.34 -10.95 9.47
C SER A 41 0.27 -9.62 9.93
N ARG A 42 1.34 -9.70 10.74
CA ARG A 42 2.14 -8.53 11.08
C ARG A 42 2.67 -7.84 9.80
N PRO A 43 2.59 -6.50 9.68
CA PRO A 43 3.20 -5.77 8.58
C PRO A 43 4.69 -6.08 8.45
N GLY A 44 5.17 -6.22 7.21
CA GLY A 44 6.58 -6.52 6.93
C GLY A 44 7.00 -7.97 7.13
N THR A 45 6.11 -8.88 7.57
CA THR A 45 6.46 -10.30 7.75
C THR A 45 5.82 -11.24 6.72
N SER A 46 4.95 -10.71 5.84
CA SER A 46 4.29 -11.51 4.80
C SER A 46 3.95 -10.65 3.58
N GLY A 47 3.37 -11.29 2.56
CA GLY A 47 2.97 -10.66 1.29
C GLY A 47 4.16 -10.34 0.39
N SER A 48 3.87 -10.05 -0.88
CA SER A 48 4.92 -9.86 -1.90
C SER A 48 5.86 -8.70 -1.58
N SER A 49 5.39 -7.66 -0.90
CA SER A 49 6.23 -6.52 -0.51
C SER A 49 7.37 -6.90 0.44
N ALA A 50 7.15 -7.80 1.41
CA ALA A 50 8.18 -8.21 2.35
C ALA A 50 9.22 -9.16 1.73
N TRP A 51 8.88 -9.81 0.62
CA TRP A 51 9.71 -10.79 -0.09
C TRP A 51 10.39 -10.21 -1.34
N ALA A 52 10.22 -8.91 -1.61
CA ALA A 52 10.82 -8.27 -2.77
C ALA A 52 12.35 -8.29 -2.70
N GLN A 53 13.01 -8.85 -3.71
CA GLN A 53 14.47 -8.99 -3.78
C GLN A 53 15.13 -8.00 -4.74
N GLY A 54 14.36 -7.47 -5.70
CA GLY A 54 14.84 -6.50 -6.69
C GLY A 54 14.91 -5.09 -6.12
N GLY A 55 14.37 -4.12 -6.85
CA GLY A 55 14.33 -2.72 -6.45
C GLY A 55 13.07 -2.01 -6.93
N ILE A 56 12.98 -0.72 -6.62
CA ILE A 56 11.95 0.18 -7.15
C ILE A 56 12.60 0.96 -8.29
N ALA A 57 12.07 0.80 -9.51
CA ALA A 57 12.53 1.56 -10.65
C ALA A 57 12.07 3.02 -10.53
N ALA A 58 12.97 3.97 -10.73
CA ALA A 58 12.67 5.40 -10.73
C ALA A 58 13.64 6.14 -11.65
N ALA A 59 13.13 7.07 -12.45
CA ALA A 59 13.95 7.86 -13.38
C ALA A 59 14.66 9.02 -12.64
N VAL A 60 15.74 8.70 -11.92
CA VAL A 60 16.45 9.66 -11.03
C VAL A 60 17.94 9.82 -11.36
N GLY A 61 18.46 9.07 -12.34
CA GLY A 61 19.86 9.14 -12.75
C GLY A 61 20.19 10.43 -13.52
N GLU A 62 21.46 10.82 -13.52
CA GLU A 62 21.93 11.89 -14.40
C GLU A 62 21.74 11.47 -15.86
N GLY A 63 21.02 12.28 -16.63
CA GLY A 63 20.67 11.98 -18.03
C GLY A 63 19.47 11.03 -18.22
N ASP A 64 18.80 10.61 -17.14
CA ASP A 64 17.57 9.81 -17.20
C ASP A 64 16.34 10.69 -17.51
N ASP A 65 15.31 10.11 -18.14
CA ASP A 65 14.05 10.81 -18.49
C ASP A 65 12.83 9.93 -18.19
N TRP A 66 11.86 10.49 -17.45
CA TRP A 66 10.60 9.83 -17.15
C TRP A 66 9.82 9.43 -18.41
N ARG A 67 10.01 10.13 -19.55
CA ARG A 67 9.37 9.76 -20.81
C ARG A 67 9.92 8.45 -21.38
N ALA A 68 11.24 8.24 -21.28
CA ALA A 68 11.86 6.99 -21.71
C ALA A 68 11.36 5.84 -20.83
N HIS A 69 11.38 6.02 -19.50
CA HIS A 69 10.83 5.04 -18.55
C HIS A 69 9.35 4.70 -18.83
N ALA A 70 8.53 5.72 -19.15
CA ALA A 70 7.12 5.52 -19.51
C ALA A 70 6.96 4.75 -20.84
N ALA A 71 7.79 5.05 -21.84
CA ALA A 71 7.80 4.32 -23.11
C ALA A 71 8.17 2.84 -22.91
N ASP A 72 9.19 2.56 -22.10
CA ASP A 72 9.58 1.19 -21.73
C ASP A 72 8.44 0.45 -21.02
N THR A 73 7.72 1.14 -20.12
CA THR A 73 6.56 0.56 -19.41
C THR A 73 5.42 0.20 -20.36
N ILE A 74 5.16 1.03 -21.38
CA ILE A 74 4.11 0.78 -22.38
C ILE A 74 4.48 -0.37 -23.32
N ALA A 75 5.78 -0.57 -23.58
CA ALA A 75 6.29 -1.59 -24.48
C ALA A 75 6.51 -2.98 -23.83
N ALA A 76 6.49 -3.06 -22.50
CA ALA A 76 6.80 -4.25 -21.71
C ALA A 76 5.71 -5.34 -21.73
#